data_AF-A0A947R9L7-F1
#
_entry.id   AF-A0A947R9L7-F1
#
_cell.length_a   1.000
_cell.length_b   1.000
_cell.length_c   1.000
_cell.angle_alpha   90.00
_cell.angle_beta   90.00
_cell.angle_gamma   90.00
#
_symmetry.space_group_name_H-M   'P 1'
#
loop_
_entity.id
_entity.type
_entity.pdbx_description
1 polymer ?
#
loop_
_entity_poly.entity_id
_entity_poly.type
_entity_poly.pdbx_seq_one_letter_code
_entity_poly.pdbx_strand_id
1 'polypeptide(L)'
;MITQQAQIKLNLPLVLKDFLESKASKFGMPLAGYIKHLILKDVADMEYPTFEASVRTIKAYKKALKNKDQAVTFNSTAELDKYLNNL
;
A
#
# COMPACT_ATOMS: atom_id res chain seq x y z
N MET A 1 -14.31 0.00 -2.01
CA MET A 1 -13.43 0.81 -2.87
C MET A 1 -13.30 0.08 -4.20
N ILE A 2 -13.53 0.77 -5.33
CA ILE A 2 -13.18 0.24 -6.64
C ILE A 2 -11.66 0.37 -6.75
N THR A 3 -10.92 -0.73 -6.60
CA THR A 3 -9.47 -0.75 -6.85
C THR A 3 -9.21 -0.40 -8.30
N GLN A 4 -8.55 0.74 -8.53
CA GLN A 4 -8.11 1.12 -9.88
C GLN A 4 -7.08 0.10 -10.35
N GLN A 5 -7.33 -0.53 -11.50
CA GLN A 5 -6.43 -1.49 -12.12
C GLN A 5 -5.84 -0.89 -13.40
N ALA A 6 -4.53 -1.00 -13.57
CA ALA A 6 -3.84 -0.63 -14.80
C ALA A 6 -3.49 -1.88 -15.60
N GLN A 7 -3.64 -1.81 -16.94
CA GLN A 7 -3.25 -2.89 -17.84
C GLN A 7 -1.84 -2.63 -18.38
N ILE A 8 -1.00 -3.67 -18.39
CA ILE A 8 0.34 -3.63 -18.99
C ILE A 8 0.31 -4.42 -20.29
N LYS A 9 0.71 -3.80 -21.41
CA LYS A 9 0.86 -4.45 -22.72
C LYS A 9 2.34 -4.43 -23.11
N LEU A 10 2.85 -5.59 -23.51
CA LEU A 10 4.26 -5.84 -23.81
C LEU A 10 4.37 -6.46 -25.21
N ASN A 11 5.39 -6.08 -25.97
CA ASN A 11 5.80 -6.82 -27.17
C ASN A 11 7.13 -7.51 -26.86
N LEU A 12 7.17 -8.83 -27.02
CA LEU A 12 8.38 -9.63 -26.79
C LEU A 12 8.72 -10.41 -28.06
N PRO A 13 10.01 -10.63 -28.35
CA PRO A 13 10.41 -11.62 -29.37
C PRO A 13 9.81 -12.99 -29.05
N LEU A 14 9.41 -13.73 -30.08
CA LEU A 14 8.75 -15.04 -29.92
C LEU A 14 9.58 -16.01 -29.07
N VAL A 15 10.89 -16.09 -29.34
CA VAL A 15 11.82 -16.96 -28.60
C VAL A 15 11.83 -16.63 -27.10
N LEU A 16 11.77 -15.35 -26.75
CA LEU A 16 11.75 -14.92 -25.35
C LEU A 16 10.40 -15.24 -24.69
N LYS A 17 9.29 -15.04 -25.40
CA LYS A 17 7.96 -15.44 -24.92
C LYS A 17 7.94 -16.92 -24.58
N ASP A 18 8.38 -17.78 -25.50
CA ASP A 18 8.31 -19.23 -25.34
C ASP A 18 9.22 -19.72 -24.21
N PHE A 19 10.40 -19.12 -24.07
CA PHE A 19 11.29 -19.39 -22.94
C PHE A 19 10.67 -19.01 -21.59
N LEU A 20 10.07 -17.82 -21.49
CA LEU A 20 9.40 -17.36 -20.27
C LEU A 20 8.17 -18.20 -19.95
N GLU A 21 7.42 -18.61 -20.96
CA GLU A 21 6.25 -19.48 -20.83
C GLU A 21 6.65 -20.86 -20.29
N SER A 22 7.70 -21.48 -20.86
CA SER A 22 8.27 -22.73 -20.33
C SER A 22 8.71 -22.60 -18.87
N LYS A 23 9.34 -21.47 -18.51
CA LYS A 23 9.75 -21.21 -17.13
C LYS A 23 8.56 -21.02 -16.19
N ALA A 24 7.51 -20.32 -16.63
CA ALA A 24 6.28 -20.14 -15.86
C ALA A 24 5.54 -21.48 -15.64
N SER A 25 5.50 -22.35 -16.65
CA SER A 25 4.90 -23.68 -16.57
C SER A 25 5.54 -24.56 -15.50
N LYS A 26 6.86 -24.43 -15.24
CA LYS A 26 7.53 -25.16 -14.15
C LYS A 26 6.95 -24.87 -12.77
N PHE A 27 6.34 -23.70 -12.61
CA PHE A 27 5.69 -23.28 -11.36
C PHE A 27 4.16 -23.42 -11.42
N GLY A 28 3.61 -24.04 -12.47
CA GLY A 28 2.16 -24.17 -12.68
C GLY A 28 1.45 -22.81 -12.86
N MET A 29 2.19 -21.77 -13.29
CA MET A 29 1.66 -20.41 -13.40
C MET A 29 1.53 -19.97 -14.87
N PRO A 30 0.52 -19.16 -15.21
CA PRO A 30 0.47 -18.50 -16.51
C PRO A 30 1.57 -17.44 -16.62
N LEU A 31 2.01 -17.14 -17.85
CA LEU A 31 3.06 -16.16 -18.13
C LEU A 31 2.79 -14.78 -17.48
N ALA A 32 1.54 -14.32 -17.51
CA ALA A 32 1.15 -13.06 -16.86
C ALA A 32 1.39 -13.07 -15.34
N GLY A 33 1.10 -14.20 -14.67
CA GLY A 33 1.35 -14.38 -13.24
C GLY A 33 2.84 -14.40 -12.94
N TYR A 34 3.62 -15.05 -13.79
CA TYR A 34 5.08 -15.07 -13.68
C TYR A 34 5.70 -13.66 -13.83
N ILE A 35 5.26 -12.89 -14.83
CA ILE A 35 5.71 -11.50 -15.02
C ILE A 35 5.33 -10.63 -13.82
N LYS A 36 4.09 -10.76 -13.32
CA LYS A 36 3.65 -10.03 -12.12
C LYS A 36 4.53 -10.35 -10.92
N HIS A 37 4.88 -11.62 -10.72
CA HIS A 37 5.78 -12.03 -9.64
C HIS A 37 7.17 -11.39 -9.77
N LEU A 38 7.73 -11.36 -10.98
CA LEU A 38 9.03 -10.72 -11.23
C LEU A 38 9.00 -9.22 -10.92
N ILE A 39 7.97 -8.50 -11.37
CA ILE A 39 7.79 -7.07 -11.07
C ILE A 39 7.71 -6.85 -9.55
N LEU A 40 6.88 -7.64 -8.85
CA LEU A 40 6.73 -7.52 -7.41
C LEU A 40 8.04 -7.79 -6.67
N LYS A 41 8.83 -8.75 -7.14
CA LYS A 41 10.13 -9.07 -6.55
C LYS A 41 11.15 -7.94 -6.78
N ASP A 42 11.12 -7.32 -7.96
CA ASP A 42 12.00 -6.21 -8.32
C ASP A 42 11.74 -4.96 -7.46
N VAL A 43 10.46 -4.65 -7.22
CA VAL A 43 10.06 -3.48 -6.40
C VAL A 43 9.94 -3.78 -4.91
N ALA A 44 10.14 -5.02 -4.48
CA ALA A 44 9.94 -5.41 -3.08
C ALA A 44 10.86 -4.65 -2.12
N ASP A 45 12.10 -4.42 -2.55
CA ASP A 45 13.13 -3.75 -1.76
C ASP A 45 13.23 -2.24 -2.07
N MET A 46 12.41 -1.74 -3.00
CA MET A 46 12.33 -0.31 -3.27
C MET A 46 11.49 0.36 -2.18
N GLU A 47 12.06 1.35 -1.50
CA GLU A 47 11.25 2.22 -0.63
C GLU A 47 10.12 2.81 -1.48
N TYR A 48 8.88 2.53 -1.08
CA TYR A 48 7.72 3.12 -1.72
C TYR A 48 7.89 4.64 -1.70
N PRO A 49 7.69 5.36 -2.83
CA PRO A 49 7.89 6.80 -2.85
C PRO A 49 7.01 7.43 -1.77
N THR A 50 7.65 7.92 -0.72
CA THR A 50 6.96 8.64 0.34
C THR A 50 6.71 10.03 -0.20
N PHE A 51 5.49 10.24 -0.69
CA PHE A 51 5.07 11.57 -1.10
C PHE A 51 5.06 12.47 0.14
N GLU A 52 5.60 13.69 0.00
CA GLU A 52 5.55 14.67 1.08
C GLU A 52 4.08 14.90 1.47
N ALA A 53 3.79 14.71 2.76
CA ALA A 53 2.44 14.89 3.26
C ALA A 53 1.96 16.32 2.97
N SER A 54 0.67 16.49 2.67
CA SER A 54 0.14 17.83 2.42
C SER A 54 0.45 18.80 3.57
N VAL A 55 0.62 20.09 3.28
CA VAL A 55 0.86 21.13 4.31
C VAL A 55 -0.18 21.05 5.43
N ARG A 56 -1.44 20.73 5.09
CA ARG A 56 -2.53 20.51 6.06
C ARG A 56 -2.25 19.32 6.97
N THR A 57 -1.84 18.19 6.41
CA THR A 57 -1.49 16.97 7.17
C THR A 57 -0.31 17.22 8.10
N ILE A 58 0.74 17.89 7.61
CA ILE A 58 1.91 18.25 8.42
C ILE A 58 1.52 19.17 9.58
N LYS A 59 0.67 20.18 9.33
CA LYS A 59 0.19 21.11 10.36
C LYS A 59 -0.67 20.41 11.42
N ALA A 60 -1.57 19.52 10.99
CA ALA A 60 -2.39 18.73 11.90
C ALA A 60 -1.54 17.79 12.76
N TYR A 61 -0.56 17.11 12.16
CA TYR A 61 0.38 16.25 12.86
C TYR A 61 1.21 17.03 13.90
N LYS A 62 1.77 18.19 13.51
CA LYS A 62 2.52 19.06 14.44
C LYS A 62 1.63 19.57 15.59
N LYS A 63 0.35 19.88 15.33
CA LYS A 63 -0.60 20.28 16.37
C LYS A 63 -0.91 19.12 17.32
N ALA A 64 -1.12 17.91 16.78
CA ALA A 64 -1.36 16.71 17.56
C ALA A 64 -0.17 16.35 18.47
N LEU A 65 1.06 16.44 17.95
CA LEU A 65 2.27 16.24 18.76
C LEU A 65 2.38 17.24 19.92
N LYS A 66 2.07 18.52 19.69
CA LYS A 66 2.07 19.55 20.74
C LYS A 66 1.01 19.33 21.80
N ASN A 67 -0.14 18.75 21.40
CA ASN A 67 -1.25 18.48 22.29
C ASN A 67 -1.21 17.06 22.86
N LYS A 68 -0.12 16.32 22.65
CA LYS A 68 0.02 14.93 23.13
C LYS A 68 -0.13 14.85 24.65
N ASP A 69 0.39 15.83 25.37
CA ASP A 69 0.31 15.89 26.83
C ASP A 69 -1.08 16.33 27.35
N GLN A 70 -1.97 16.78 26.46
CA GLN A 70 -3.37 17.09 26.75
C GLN A 70 -4.29 15.89 26.46
N ALA A 71 -3.73 14.73 26.10
CA ALA A 71 -4.50 13.54 25.82
C ALA A 71 -5.14 13.02 27.12
N VAL A 72 -6.47 12.93 27.12
CA VAL A 72 -7.23 12.30 28.20
C VAL A 72 -7.24 10.80 27.95
N THR A 73 -6.75 10.02 28.92
CA THR A 73 -6.81 8.55 28.86
C THR A 73 -8.11 8.10 29.52
N PHE A 74 -8.91 7.31 28.79
CA PHE A 74 -10.14 6.73 29.31
C PHE A 74 -9.92 5.27 29.67
N ASN A 75 -10.34 4.86 30.86
CA ASN A 75 -10.13 3.49 31.36
C ASN A 75 -11.35 2.59 31.15
N SER A 76 -12.49 3.16 30.72
CA SER A 76 -13.74 2.44 30.48
C SER A 76 -14.50 3.03 29.30
N THR A 77 -15.19 2.18 28.54
CA THR A 77 -16.05 2.58 27.42
C THR A 77 -17.20 3.49 27.86
N ALA A 78 -17.71 3.33 29.08
CA ALA A 78 -18.77 4.21 29.61
C ALA A 78 -18.32 5.66 29.85
N GLU A 79 -17.04 5.87 30.18
CA GLU A 79 -16.46 7.21 30.36
C GLU A 79 -16.22 7.90 29.02
N LEU A 80 -15.81 7.12 28.01
CA LEU A 80 -15.67 7.57 26.64
C LEU A 80 -17.03 8.04 26.07
N ASP A 81 -18.07 7.23 26.22
CA ASP A 81 -19.41 7.55 25.69
C ASP A 81 -19.97 8.83 26.34
N LYS A 82 -19.77 9.00 27.64
CA LYS A 82 -20.19 10.22 28.35
C LYS A 82 -19.41 11.46 27.90
N TYR A 83 -18.13 11.32 27.56
CA TYR A 83 -17.31 12.42 27.08
C TYR A 83 -17.70 12.83 25.66
N LEU A 84 -17.90 11.85 24.76
CA LEU A 84 -18.28 12.10 23.37
C LEU A 84 -19.69 12.69 23.22
N ASN A 85 -20.63 12.35 24.11
CA ASN A 85 -21.97 12.93 24.12
C ASN A 85 -22.03 14.40 24.59
N ASN A 86 -20.94 14.92 25.18
CA ASN A 86 -20.83 16.29 25.68
C ASN A 86 -19.87 17.17 24.85
N LEU A 87 -19.45 16.70 23.68
CA LEU A 87 -18.56 17.36 22.72
C LEU A 87 -19.38 18.04 21.61
#